data_AF-A0A359B3E5-F1
#
_entry.id   AF-A0A359B3E5-F1
#
_cell.length_a   1.000
_cell.length_b   1.000
_cell.length_c   1.000
_cell.angle_alpha   90.00
_cell.angle_beta   90.00
_cell.angle_gamma   90.00
#
_symmetry.space_group_name_H-M   'P 1'
#
loop_
_entity.id
_entity.type
_entity.pdbx_description
1 polymer ?
#
loop_
_entity_poly.entity_id
_entity_poly.type
_entity_poly.pdbx_seq_one_letter_code
_entity_poly.pdbx_strand_id
1 'polypeptide(L)'
;MKVKATTPVKYKGTPYTIGQEFEMDKKDYDACKKVLQVAEEEKEPEKGLADLTVAQLKELAKDKIEGYDKMKKAELVAALEALEAGTDGGSTDPDNPPVNPAAGQE
;
A
#
# COMPACT_ATOMS: atom_id res chain seq x y z
N MET A 1 3.77 -8.16 16.73
CA MET A 1 3.46 -8.88 15.47
C MET A 1 2.08 -9.48 15.64
N LYS A 2 1.25 -9.47 14.61
CA LYS A 2 -0.10 -10.03 14.69
C LYS A 2 -0.04 -11.52 14.38
N VAL A 3 -0.62 -12.33 15.25
CA VAL A 3 -0.60 -13.79 15.17
C VAL A 3 -2.01 -14.32 15.35
N LYS A 4 -2.31 -15.45 14.71
CA LYS A 4 -3.56 -16.18 14.84
C LYS A 4 -3.30 -17.46 15.62
N ALA A 5 -4.07 -17.67 16.68
CA ALA A 5 -4.02 -18.90 17.45
C ALA A 5 -4.51 -20.09 16.62
N THR A 6 -3.70 -21.14 16.45
CA THR A 6 -4.15 -22.41 15.83
C THR A 6 -4.60 -23.42 16.88
N THR A 7 -4.21 -23.22 18.14
CA THR A 7 -4.65 -23.96 19.32
C THR A 7 -5.03 -22.98 20.43
N PRO A 8 -5.86 -23.35 21.40
CA PRO A 8 -6.15 -22.48 22.55
C PRO A 8 -4.86 -22.19 23.33
N VAL A 9 -4.50 -20.90 23.44
CA VAL A 9 -3.28 -20.44 24.13
C VAL A 9 -3.63 -19.35 25.11
N LYS A 10 -2.82 -19.20 26.17
CA LYS A 10 -2.93 -18.09 27.12
C LYS A 10 -1.72 -17.20 26.97
N TYR A 11 -1.91 -15.96 26.55
CA TYR A 11 -0.84 -14.98 26.38
C TYR A 11 -1.07 -13.77 27.28
N LYS A 12 -0.06 -13.39 28.08
CA LYS A 12 -0.12 -12.29 29.06
C LYS A 12 -1.35 -12.31 30.00
N GLY A 13 -1.83 -13.51 30.35
CA GLY A 13 -3.01 -13.67 31.20
C GLY A 13 -4.35 -13.74 30.46
N THR A 14 -4.37 -13.38 29.18
CA THR A 14 -5.55 -13.43 28.31
C THR A 14 -5.63 -14.77 27.58
N PRO A 15 -6.74 -15.51 27.68
CA PRO A 15 -6.94 -16.72 26.88
C PRO A 15 -7.38 -16.34 25.46
N TYR A 16 -6.75 -16.94 24.47
CA TYR A 16 -7.07 -16.82 23.05
C TYR A 16 -7.51 -18.18 22.50
N THR A 17 -8.64 -18.18 21.79
CA THR A 17 -9.19 -19.39 21.16
C THR A 17 -8.69 -19.57 19.74
N ILE A 18 -8.88 -20.76 19.18
CA ILE A 18 -8.50 -21.08 17.81
C ILE A 18 -9.18 -20.10 16.85
N GLY A 19 -8.38 -19.51 15.97
CA GLY A 19 -8.84 -18.54 14.99
C GLY A 19 -8.83 -17.09 15.48
N GLN A 20 -8.61 -16.82 16.77
CA GLN A 20 -8.44 -15.45 17.24
C GLN A 20 -7.07 -14.90 16.88
N GLU A 21 -7.10 -13.68 16.35
CA GLU A 21 -5.92 -12.87 16.10
C GLU A 21 -5.59 -12.02 17.31
N PHE A 22 -4.31 -11.93 17.65
CA PHE A 22 -3.82 -11.10 18.73
C PHE A 22 -2.40 -10.62 18.46
N GLU A 23 -2.01 -9.55 19.15
CA GLU A 23 -0.65 -9.04 19.05
C GLU A 23 0.26 -9.76 20.04
N MET A 24 1.37 -10.26 19.52
CA MET A 24 2.40 -10.97 20.27
C MET A 24 3.78 -10.40 19.97
N ASP A 25 4.66 -10.46 20.97
CA ASP A 25 6.03 -10.01 20.83
C ASP A 25 6.88 -10.99 20.00
N LYS A 26 7.76 -10.41 19.16
CA LYS A 26 9.09 -10.95 18.76
C LYS A 26 9.46 -12.33 19.31
N LYS A 27 9.83 -12.21 20.59
CA LYS A 27 10.52 -13.18 21.42
C LYS A 27 9.59 -14.29 21.89
N ASP A 28 8.34 -13.95 22.21
CA ASP A 28 7.34 -14.93 22.64
C ASP A 28 6.87 -15.76 21.45
N TYR A 29 6.71 -15.15 20.27
CA TYR A 29 6.30 -15.88 19.07
C TYR A 29 7.26 -17.03 18.75
N ASP A 30 8.59 -16.85 18.87
CA ASP A 30 9.52 -17.94 18.56
C ASP A 30 9.33 -19.15 19.49
N ALA A 31 8.90 -18.91 20.75
CA ALA A 31 8.53 -19.95 21.70
C ALA A 31 7.19 -20.62 21.35
N CYS A 32 6.25 -19.91 20.72
CA CYS A 32 4.91 -20.39 20.40
C CYS A 32 4.63 -20.59 18.90
N LYS A 33 5.63 -20.51 18.02
CA LYS A 33 5.48 -20.60 16.55
C LYS A 33 4.87 -21.90 16.03
N LYS A 34 4.89 -22.96 16.85
CA LYS A 34 4.25 -24.24 16.52
C LYS A 34 2.73 -24.22 16.68
N VAL A 35 2.22 -23.30 17.49
CA VAL A 35 0.80 -23.18 17.89
C VAL A 35 0.17 -21.86 17.44
N LEU A 36 0.93 -21.06 16.70
CA LEU A 36 0.56 -19.74 16.22
C LEU A 36 0.91 -19.62 14.75
N GLN A 37 -0.04 -19.13 13.97
CA GLN A 37 0.18 -18.74 12.60
C GLN A 37 0.46 -17.23 12.59
N VAL A 38 1.47 -16.77 11.84
CA VAL A 38 1.64 -15.33 11.66
C VAL A 38 0.41 -14.84 10.91
N ALA A 39 -0.39 -14.00 11.57
CA ALA A 39 -1.44 -13.24 10.92
C ALA A 39 -0.74 -12.01 10.35
N GLU A 40 0.18 -12.27 9.42
CA GLU A 40 0.57 -11.25 8.47
C GLU A 40 -0.72 -10.94 7.74
N GLU A 41 -1.39 -9.89 8.21
CA GLU A 41 -2.09 -9.00 7.32
C GLU A 41 -1.15 -8.84 6.14
N GLU A 42 -1.60 -9.23 4.95
CA GLU A 42 -1.11 -8.72 3.69
C GLU A 42 -1.27 -7.19 3.75
N LYS A 43 -0.49 -6.55 4.61
CA LYS A 43 0.03 -5.25 4.33
C LYS A 43 1.13 -5.56 3.35
N GLU A 44 0.73 -5.76 2.11
CA GLU A 44 1.57 -5.37 0.99
C GLU A 44 2.24 -4.08 1.45
N PRO A 45 3.57 -4.04 1.66
CA PRO A 45 4.20 -2.81 1.29
C PRO A 45 3.90 -2.75 -0.19
N GLU A 46 2.88 -1.98 -0.56
CA GLU A 46 2.99 -1.15 -1.73
C GLU A 46 4.32 -0.40 -1.54
N LYS A 47 5.44 -1.06 -1.88
CA LYS A 47 6.57 -0.40 -2.51
C LYS A 47 6.02 0.05 -3.86
N GLY A 48 5.07 0.98 -3.77
CA GLY A 48 4.50 1.66 -4.89
C GLY A 48 5.66 2.35 -5.57
N LEU A 49 5.51 2.51 -6.87
CA LEU A 49 6.43 3.24 -7.72
C LEU A 49 6.79 4.63 -7.12
N ALA A 50 5.98 5.16 -6.19
CA ALA A 50 6.26 6.32 -5.34
C ALA A 50 7.59 6.31 -4.55
N ASP A 51 8.06 5.15 -4.07
CA ASP A 51 9.33 5.05 -3.31
C ASP A 51 10.56 5.06 -4.23
N LEU A 52 10.37 4.79 -5.53
CA LEU A 52 11.44 4.86 -6.51
C LEU A 52 11.85 6.31 -6.80
N THR A 53 13.13 6.47 -7.11
CA THR A 53 13.68 7.75 -7.58
C THR A 53 13.23 8.05 -9.00
N VAL A 54 13.18 9.33 -9.38
CA VAL A 54 12.83 9.77 -10.75
C VAL A 54 13.65 9.06 -11.83
N ALA A 55 14.93 8.80 -11.58
CA ALA A 55 15.79 8.07 -12.50
C ALA A 55 15.28 6.64 -12.76
N GLN A 56 15.05 5.86 -11.70
CA GLN A 56 14.49 4.51 -11.80
C GLN A 56 13.09 4.49 -12.44
N LEU A 57 12.25 5.48 -12.13
CA LEU A 57 10.93 5.62 -12.76
C LEU A 57 11.05 5.91 -14.26
N LYS A 58 11.98 6.78 -14.67
CA LYS A 58 12.24 7.05 -16.09
C LYS A 58 12.80 5.83 -16.81
N GLU A 59 13.62 5.02 -16.15
CA GLU A 59 14.14 3.76 -16.73
C GLU A 59 13.01 2.75 -16.96
N LEU A 60 12.09 2.59 -16.01
CA LEU A 60 10.92 1.72 -16.15
C LEU A 60 9.93 2.26 -17.20
N ALA A 61 9.76 3.58 -17.25
CA ALA A 61 8.88 4.26 -18.20
C ALA A 61 9.45 4.30 -19.62
N LYS A 62 10.77 4.17 -19.79
CA LYS A 62 11.43 4.30 -21.10
C LYS A 62 10.90 3.33 -22.15
N ASP A 63 10.58 2.10 -21.73
CA ASP A 63 10.08 1.05 -22.61
C ASP A 63 8.54 0.97 -22.64
N LYS A 64 7.87 1.58 -21.64
CA LYS A 64 6.42 1.45 -21.44
C LYS A 64 5.61 2.72 -21.75
N ILE A 65 6.21 3.91 -21.65
CA ILE A 65 5.55 5.22 -21.74
C ILE A 65 6.29 6.12 -22.72
N GLU A 66 5.63 6.50 -23.80
CA GLU A 66 6.17 7.47 -24.76
C GLU A 66 6.15 8.88 -24.17
N GLY A 67 7.26 9.61 -24.29
CA GLY A 67 7.37 10.98 -23.75
C GLY A 67 7.68 11.05 -22.25
N TYR A 68 8.07 9.93 -21.62
CA TYR A 68 8.48 9.85 -20.21
C TYR A 68 9.51 10.91 -19.78
N ASP A 69 10.34 11.41 -20.70
CA ASP A 69 11.36 12.40 -20.39
C ASP A 69 10.78 13.76 -19.95
N LYS A 70 9.60 14.11 -20.48
CA LYS A 70 8.88 15.36 -20.17
C LYS A 70 7.96 15.23 -18.95
N MET A 71 7.73 14.02 -18.45
CA MET A 71 6.84 13.75 -17.33
C MET A 71 7.53 14.01 -15.98
N LYS A 72 6.77 14.52 -15.02
CA LYS A 72 7.23 14.70 -13.63
C LYS A 72 7.17 13.38 -12.87
N LYS A 73 7.87 13.31 -11.71
CA LYS A 73 7.87 12.11 -10.84
C LYS A 73 6.45 11.56 -10.62
N ALA A 74 5.50 12.43 -10.25
CA ALA A 74 4.13 12.02 -9.98
C ALA A 74 3.42 11.43 -11.22
N GLU A 75 3.65 12.01 -12.41
CA GLU A 75 3.07 11.52 -13.65
C GLU A 75 3.69 10.19 -14.10
N LEU A 76 5.00 10.02 -13.92
CA LEU A 76 5.69 8.75 -14.19
C LEU A 76 5.18 7.63 -13.27
N VAL A 77 4.99 7.93 -11.99
CA VAL A 77 4.44 6.97 -11.01
C VAL A 77 3.02 6.58 -11.41
N ALA A 78 2.15 7.55 -11.64
CA ALA A 78 0.76 7.31 -12.01
C ALA A 78 0.62 6.53 -13.34
N ALA A 79 1.43 6.88 -14.36
CA ALA A 79 1.40 6.18 -15.64
C ALA A 79 1.94 4.75 -15.54
N LEU A 80 2.98 4.51 -14.73
CA LEU A 80 3.51 3.17 -14.49
C LEU A 80 2.53 2.33 -13.66
N GLU A 81 1.89 2.91 -12.64
CA GLU A 81 0.84 2.24 -11.86
C GLU A 81 -0.36 1.88 -12.73
N ALA A 82 -0.80 2.80 -13.60
CA ALA A 82 -1.89 2.56 -14.55
C ALA A 82 -1.57 1.44 -15.55
N LEU A 83 -0.30 1.28 -15.93
CA LEU A 83 0.14 0.19 -16.81
C LEU A 83 0.23 -1.16 -16.09
N GLU A 84 0.67 -1.18 -14.84
CA GLU A 84 0.81 -2.42 -14.05
C GLU A 84 -0.55 -2.92 -13.53
N ALA A 85 -1.47 -1.99 -13.20
CA ALA A 85 -2.82 -2.31 -12.76
C ALA A 85 -3.76 -2.76 -13.90
N GLY A 86 -3.38 -2.57 -15.16
CA GLY A 86 -4.07 -3.12 -16.32
C GLY A 86 -5.53 -2.68 -16.48
N THR A 87 -5.73 -1.60 -17.23
CA THR A 87 -6.92 -1.36 -18.07
C THR A 87 -8.31 -1.45 -17.37
N ASP A 88 -8.78 -0.35 -16.77
CA ASP A 88 -10.17 0.09 -16.97
C ASP A 88 -10.31 1.60 -16.70
N GLY A 89 -10.76 2.32 -17.73
CA GLY A 89 -11.45 3.62 -17.71
C GLY A 89 -10.98 4.73 -16.74
N GLY A 90 -10.38 5.79 -17.30
CA GLY A 90 -10.36 7.07 -16.59
C GLY A 90 -9.58 8.17 -17.28
N SER A 91 -10.11 8.72 -18.38
CA SER A 91 -9.80 10.11 -18.75
C SER A 91 -10.20 11.01 -17.58
N THR A 92 -9.24 11.36 -16.72
CA THR A 92 -9.37 12.57 -15.91
C THR A 92 -8.98 13.74 -16.79
N ASP A 93 -10.00 14.27 -17.45
CA ASP A 93 -9.98 15.59 -18.05
C ASP A 93 -9.46 16.61 -17.02
N PRO A 94 -8.39 17.38 -17.30
CA PRO A 94 -7.85 18.39 -16.39
C PRO A 94 -8.60 19.74 -16.47
N ASP A 95 -9.83 19.81 -16.98
CA ASP A 95 -10.67 21.01 -16.94
C ASP A 95 -11.54 21.07 -15.68
N ASN A 96 -10.88 21.25 -14.53
CA ASN A 96 -11.55 21.88 -13.39
C ASN A 96 -10.70 23.07 -12.94
N PRO A 97 -10.88 24.26 -13.51
CA PRO A 97 -10.31 25.46 -12.92
C PRO A 97 -10.90 25.62 -11.50
N PRO A 98 -10.08 25.91 -10.48
CA PRO A 98 -10.59 26.20 -9.15
C PRO A 98 -11.50 27.43 -9.24
N VAL A 99 -12.82 27.22 -9.18
CA VAL A 99 -13.78 28.30 -8.97
C VAL A 99 -13.52 28.88 -7.58
N ASN A 100 -12.81 30.01 -7.60
CA ASN A 100 -12.43 30.78 -6.43
C ASN A 100 -13.70 31.32 -5.73
N PRO A 101 -13.81 31.27 -4.39
CA PRO A 101 -14.99 31.77 -3.68
C PRO A 101 -14.88 33.28 -3.51
N ALA A 102 -15.62 34.06 -4.30
CA ALA A 102 -15.75 35.50 -4.09
C ALA A 102 -17.09 36.04 -4.59
N ALA A 103 -18.12 35.93 -3.74
CA ALA A 103 -19.26 36.85 -3.73
C ALA A 103 -19.51 37.10 -2.23
N GLY A 104 -19.11 38.25 -1.67
CA GLY A 104 -19.58 39.57 -2.08
C GLY A 104 -20.81 39.88 -1.22
N GLN A 105 -20.58 40.16 0.06
CA GLN A 105 -21.56 40.83 0.91
C GLN A 105 -21.55 42.30 0.53
N GLU A 106 -22.66 42.79 -0.03
CA GLU A 106 -23.12 44.18 0.12
C GLU A 106 -24.63 44.16 0.37
#